data_AF-A0A538JCT5-F1
#
_entry.id   AF-A0A538JCT5-F1
#
_cell.length_a   1.000
_cell.length_b   1.000
_cell.length_c   1.000
_cell.angle_alpha   90.00
_cell.angle_beta   90.00
_cell.angle_gamma   90.00
#
_symmetry.space_group_name_H-M   'P 1'
#
loop_
_entity.id
_entity.type
_entity.pdbx_description
1 polymer ?
#
loop_
_entity_poly.entity_id
_entity_poly.type
_entity_poly.pdbx_seq_one_letter_code
_entity_poly.pdbx_strand_id
1 'polypeptide(L)'
;MLVEQLQVVTRVQREQQTEVQQAQAVALTIDAEQARKAADAARAEREARAARAARPAPPSSGPVDWKAIVRRYPWDAGVAERIVWCESRGNPNARNSSGAVGLFQILGGSVDPVANVARAYEMYHARGWQPWTTSSSCWA
;
A
#
# COMPACT_ATOMS: atom_id res chain seq x y z
N MET A 1 -48.90 -20.72 44.87
CA MET A 1 -49.11 -20.39 43.44
C MET A 1 -48.71 -18.95 43.07
N LEU A 2 -49.20 -17.87 43.70
CA LEU A 2 -48.81 -16.50 43.29
C LEU A 2 -47.32 -16.14 43.54
N VAL A 3 -46.75 -16.61 44.67
CA VAL A 3 -45.36 -16.30 45.07
C VAL A 3 -44.34 -16.96 44.14
N GLU A 4 -44.61 -18.20 43.71
CA GLU A 4 -43.74 -18.94 42.78
C GLU A 4 -43.72 -18.29 41.39
N GLN A 5 -44.88 -17.82 40.91
CA GLN A 5 -44.97 -17.10 39.63
C GLN A 5 -44.13 -15.79 39.66
N LEU A 6 -44.16 -15.05 40.76
CA LEU A 6 -43.39 -13.81 40.91
C LEU A 6 -41.87 -14.08 40.95
N GLN A 7 -41.46 -15.17 41.61
CA GLN A 7 -40.05 -15.57 41.69
C GLN A 7 -39.49 -15.99 40.33
N VAL A 8 -40.28 -16.73 39.53
CA VAL A 8 -39.89 -17.13 38.16
C VAL A 8 -39.72 -15.91 37.26
N VAL A 9 -40.66 -14.96 37.26
CA VAL A 9 -40.57 -13.74 36.44
C VAL A 9 -39.34 -12.91 36.81
N THR A 10 -39.07 -12.76 38.11
CA THR A 10 -37.91 -11.97 38.57
C THR A 10 -36.58 -12.62 38.17
N ARG A 11 -36.51 -13.96 38.17
CA ARG A 11 -35.32 -14.70 37.73
C ARG A 11 -35.06 -14.52 36.24
N VAL A 12 -36.08 -14.73 35.41
CA VAL A 12 -35.99 -14.53 33.95
C VAL A 12 -35.56 -13.10 33.62
N GLN A 13 -36.10 -12.12 34.34
CA GLN A 13 -35.76 -10.71 34.12
C GLN A 13 -34.30 -10.37 34.49
N ARG A 14 -33.76 -10.98 35.54
CA ARG A 14 -32.32 -10.83 35.90
C ARG A 14 -31.40 -11.53 34.91
N GLU A 15 -31.77 -12.70 34.42
CA GLU A 15 -31.01 -13.44 33.41
C GLU A 15 -30.93 -12.62 32.11
N GLN A 16 -32.06 -12.11 31.61
CA GLN A 16 -32.09 -11.23 30.43
C GLN A 16 -31.27 -9.94 30.63
N GLN A 17 -31.34 -9.31 31.80
CA GLN A 17 -30.53 -8.12 32.09
C GLN A 17 -29.02 -8.44 32.11
N THR A 18 -28.64 -9.63 32.60
CA THR A 18 -27.24 -10.07 32.64
C THR A 18 -26.72 -10.33 31.23
N GLU A 19 -27.50 -10.99 30.38
CA GLU A 19 -27.14 -11.24 28.97
C GLU A 19 -26.97 -9.93 28.19
N VAL A 20 -27.87 -8.97 28.39
CA VAL A 20 -27.76 -7.63 27.75
C VAL A 20 -26.50 -6.91 28.24
N GLN A 21 -26.21 -6.95 29.55
CA GLN A 21 -24.99 -6.35 30.10
C GLN A 21 -23.72 -7.03 29.56
N GLN A 22 -23.71 -8.36 29.46
CA GLN A 22 -22.59 -9.12 28.90
C GLN A 22 -22.38 -8.81 27.41
N ALA A 23 -23.45 -8.76 26.62
CA ALA A 23 -23.39 -8.42 25.19
C ALA A 23 -22.86 -6.99 24.98
N GLN A 24 -23.30 -6.04 25.80
CA GLN A 24 -22.80 -4.66 25.77
C GLN A 24 -21.30 -4.58 26.13
N ALA A 25 -20.87 -5.34 27.14
CA ALA A 25 -19.45 -5.40 27.51
C ALA A 25 -18.58 -6.00 26.38
N VAL A 26 -19.05 -7.05 25.72
CA VAL A 26 -18.35 -7.65 24.58
C VAL A 26 -18.26 -6.67 23.40
N ALA A 27 -19.35 -5.97 23.06
CA ALA A 27 -19.33 -4.97 21.99
C ALA A 27 -18.28 -3.87 22.26
N LEU A 28 -18.23 -3.35 23.49
CA LEU A 28 -17.22 -2.36 23.91
C LEU A 28 -15.79 -2.87 23.74
N THR A 29 -15.53 -4.15 24.02
CA THR A 29 -14.18 -4.73 23.83
C THR A 29 -13.81 -4.85 22.35
N ILE A 30 -14.75 -5.26 21.50
CA ILE A 30 -14.54 -5.37 20.05
C ILE A 30 -14.24 -3.99 19.45
N ASP A 31 -15.01 -2.97 19.83
CA ASP A 31 -14.81 -1.60 19.36
C ASP A 31 -13.43 -1.06 19.78
N ALA A 32 -13.02 -1.34 21.03
CA ALA A 32 -11.71 -0.94 21.53
C ALA A 32 -10.55 -1.64 20.78
N GLU A 33 -10.70 -2.92 20.45
CA GLU A 33 -9.70 -3.65 19.65
C GLU A 33 -9.62 -3.12 18.21
N GLN A 34 -10.76 -2.83 17.59
CA GLN A 34 -10.82 -2.26 16.25
C GLN A 34 -10.18 -0.86 16.22
N ALA A 35 -10.45 -0.02 17.22
CA ALA A 35 -9.83 1.29 17.35
C ALA A 35 -8.30 1.19 17.50
N ARG A 36 -7.80 0.23 18.28
CA ARG A 36 -6.35 -0.03 18.41
C ARG A 36 -5.72 -0.45 17.09
N LYS A 37 -6.32 -1.41 16.38
CA LYS A 37 -5.86 -1.86 15.06
C LYS A 37 -5.82 -0.71 14.05
N ALA A 38 -6.85 0.14 14.04
CA ALA A 38 -6.88 1.31 13.17
C ALA A 38 -5.78 2.34 13.51
N ALA A 39 -5.52 2.57 14.79
CA ALA A 39 -4.45 3.46 15.24
C ALA A 39 -3.05 2.94 14.84
N ASP A 40 -2.82 1.63 14.97
CA ASP A 40 -1.57 0.98 14.55
C ASP A 40 -1.37 1.05 13.04
N ALA A 41 -2.41 0.77 12.26
CA ALA A 41 -2.37 0.92 10.80
C ALA A 41 -2.04 2.37 10.39
N ALA A 42 -2.70 3.35 11.02
CA ALA A 42 -2.43 4.76 10.75
C ALA A 42 -0.99 5.17 11.14
N ARG A 43 -0.43 4.59 12.22
CA ARG A 43 0.97 4.78 12.60
C ARG A 43 1.92 4.20 11.56
N ALA A 44 1.68 2.98 11.10
CA ALA A 44 2.47 2.32 10.07
C ALA A 44 2.46 3.11 8.74
N GLU A 45 1.31 3.64 8.33
CA GLU A 45 1.21 4.49 7.14
C GLU A 45 2.00 5.79 7.26
N ARG A 46 1.96 6.44 8.43
CA ARG A 46 2.75 7.65 8.70
C ARG A 46 4.25 7.35 8.66
N GLU A 47 4.69 6.25 9.27
CA GLU A 47 6.08 5.81 9.24
C GLU A 47 6.54 5.48 7.81
N ALA A 48 5.71 4.78 7.03
CA ALA A 48 6.00 4.49 5.64
C ALA A 48 6.10 5.77 4.79
N ARG A 49 5.23 6.75 5.03
CA ARG A 49 5.30 8.07 4.38
C ARG A 49 6.56 8.84 4.78
N ALA A 50 6.90 8.85 6.08
CA ALA A 50 8.11 9.49 6.58
C ALA A 50 9.37 8.83 6.01
N ALA A 51 9.41 7.49 5.94
CA ALA A 51 10.51 6.75 5.32
C ALA A 51 10.66 7.09 3.83
N ARG A 52 9.55 7.24 3.10
CA ARG A 52 9.57 7.70 1.69
C ARG A 52 10.10 9.13 1.57
N ALA A 53 9.72 10.02 2.47
CA ALA A 53 10.17 11.41 2.49
C ALA A 53 11.65 11.56 2.92
N ALA A 54 12.14 10.68 3.79
CA ALA A 54 13.51 10.65 4.27
C ALA A 54 14.50 9.99 3.29
N ARG A 55 14.00 9.38 2.19
CA ARG A 55 14.89 8.87 1.15
C ARG A 55 15.67 10.05 0.57
N PRO A 56 17.01 9.95 0.50
CA PRO A 56 17.81 11.02 -0.06
C PRO A 56 17.35 11.31 -1.48
N ALA A 57 17.21 12.61 -1.78
CA ALA A 57 16.89 13.06 -3.13
C ALA A 57 17.92 12.46 -4.11
N PRO A 58 17.47 11.97 -5.27
CA PRO A 58 18.38 11.52 -6.31
C PRO A 58 19.31 12.67 -6.73
N PRO A 59 20.54 12.37 -7.17
CA PRO A 59 21.46 13.39 -7.62
C PRO A 59 20.81 14.22 -8.74
N SER A 60 20.80 15.55 -8.57
CA SER A 60 20.37 16.50 -9.58
C SER A 60 21.37 16.55 -10.74
N SER A 61 20.84 16.57 -11.96
CA SER A 61 21.47 17.02 -13.23
C SER A 61 22.74 16.31 -13.75
N GLY A 62 23.23 15.25 -13.12
CA GLY A 62 24.21 14.33 -13.73
C GLY A 62 23.56 13.20 -14.54
N PRO A 63 24.30 12.44 -15.37
CA PRO A 63 23.81 11.19 -15.91
C PRO A 63 23.51 10.24 -14.74
N VAL A 64 22.22 10.02 -14.48
CA VAL A 64 21.76 9.07 -13.48
C VAL A 64 22.11 7.67 -13.97
N ASP A 65 22.86 6.91 -13.17
CA ASP A 65 23.03 5.47 -13.38
C ASP A 65 21.74 4.74 -12.99
N TRP A 66 20.75 4.83 -13.88
CA TRP A 66 19.43 4.24 -13.66
C TRP A 66 19.50 2.71 -13.64
N LYS A 67 20.49 2.09 -14.30
CA LYS A 67 20.69 0.64 -14.28
C LYS A 67 21.09 0.18 -12.89
N ALA A 68 21.99 0.90 -12.22
CA ALA A 68 22.33 0.61 -10.82
C ALA A 68 21.15 0.79 -9.87
N ILE A 69 20.19 1.67 -10.17
CA ILE A 69 18.97 1.81 -9.36
C ILE A 69 18.03 0.62 -9.59
N VAL A 70 17.79 0.25 -10.86
CA VAL A 70 16.93 -0.88 -11.24
C VAL A 70 17.42 -2.20 -10.65
N ARG A 71 18.73 -2.45 -10.67
CA ARG A 71 19.35 -3.71 -10.18
C ARG A 71 19.27 -3.92 -8.67
N ARG A 72 18.83 -2.93 -7.88
CA ARG A 72 18.68 -3.05 -6.41
C ARG A 72 17.43 -3.81 -6.00
N TYR A 73 16.48 -4.01 -6.92
CA TYR A 73 15.19 -4.63 -6.63
C TYR A 73 15.18 -6.10 -7.07
N PRO A 74 14.50 -6.98 -6.32
CA PRO A 74 14.43 -8.41 -6.62
C PRO A 74 13.38 -8.72 -7.71
N TRP A 75 13.66 -8.28 -8.93
CA TRP A 75 12.95 -8.63 -10.17
C TRP A 75 13.96 -9.13 -11.21
N ASP A 76 13.49 -9.55 -12.38
CA ASP A 76 14.39 -9.75 -13.53
C ASP A 76 14.91 -8.38 -14.00
N ALA A 77 16.18 -8.10 -13.68
CA ALA A 77 16.81 -6.84 -14.04
C ALA A 77 16.92 -6.65 -15.55
N GLY A 78 17.05 -7.72 -16.34
CA GLY A 78 17.08 -7.65 -17.80
C GLY A 78 15.74 -7.19 -18.37
N VAL A 79 14.63 -7.71 -17.84
CA VAL A 79 13.27 -7.29 -18.23
C VAL A 79 13.01 -5.85 -17.80
N ALA A 80 13.33 -5.48 -16.57
CA ALA A 80 13.17 -4.11 -16.08
C ALA A 80 14.01 -3.11 -16.89
N GLU A 81 15.26 -3.43 -17.23
CA GLU A 81 16.11 -2.56 -18.06
C GLU A 81 15.52 -2.38 -19.48
N ARG A 82 14.97 -3.44 -20.06
CA ARG A 82 14.28 -3.39 -21.35
C ARG A 82 13.04 -2.51 -21.29
N ILE A 83 12.21 -2.64 -20.24
CA ILE A 83 11.05 -1.76 -20.00
C ILE A 83 11.49 -0.29 -19.96
N VAL A 84 12.48 0.04 -19.13
CA VAL A 84 12.98 1.43 -19.01
C VAL A 84 13.48 1.98 -20.34
N TRP A 85 14.15 1.15 -21.14
CA TRP A 85 14.60 1.55 -22.47
C TRP A 85 13.44 1.92 -23.40
N CYS A 86 12.37 1.15 -23.39
CA CYS A 86 11.19 1.42 -24.21
C CYS A 86 10.38 2.62 -23.74
N GLU A 87 10.18 2.73 -22.43
CA GLU A 87 9.32 3.75 -21.84
C GLU A 87 9.96 5.14 -21.94
N SER A 88 11.27 5.24 -21.74
CA SER A 88 11.91 6.53 -21.53
C SER A 88 13.26 6.69 -22.22
N ARG A 89 13.80 5.63 -22.85
CA ARG A 89 15.21 5.57 -23.29
C ARG A 89 16.19 5.87 -22.14
N GLY A 90 15.81 5.50 -20.91
CA GLY A 90 16.59 5.80 -19.70
C GLY A 90 16.53 7.27 -19.26
N ASN A 91 15.60 8.07 -19.77
CA ASN A 91 15.45 9.47 -19.38
C ASN A 91 14.52 9.61 -18.16
N PRO A 92 15.03 9.97 -16.96
CA PRO A 92 14.19 10.16 -15.77
C PRO A 92 13.26 11.38 -15.88
N ASN A 93 13.52 12.31 -16.80
CA ASN A 93 12.67 13.48 -17.04
C ASN A 93 11.62 13.24 -18.14
N ALA A 94 11.50 12.03 -18.69
CA ALA A 94 10.53 11.71 -19.73
C ALA A 94 9.09 11.95 -19.26
N ARG A 95 8.29 12.62 -20.09
CA ARG A 95 6.87 12.93 -19.85
C ARG A 95 6.09 12.72 -21.14
N ASN A 96 4.87 12.20 -21.04
CA ASN A 96 3.96 12.09 -22.19
C ASN A 96 2.64 12.86 -21.95
N SER A 97 1.82 12.99 -23.00
CA SER A 97 0.55 13.70 -22.96
C SER A 97 -0.51 13.06 -22.06
N SER A 98 -0.40 11.75 -21.78
CA SER A 98 -1.28 11.03 -20.85
C SER A 98 -0.93 11.29 -19.38
N GLY A 99 0.16 12.02 -19.08
CA GLY A 99 0.59 12.30 -17.71
C GLY A 99 1.50 11.22 -17.10
N ALA A 100 2.06 10.33 -17.93
CA ALA A 100 3.07 9.38 -17.50
C ALA A 100 4.43 10.07 -17.34
N VAL A 101 5.19 9.67 -16.32
CA VAL A 101 6.45 10.33 -15.94
C VAL A 101 7.54 9.33 -15.61
N GLY A 102 8.77 9.68 -15.99
CA GLY A 102 10.01 9.05 -15.56
C GLY A 102 10.34 7.73 -16.24
N LEU A 103 11.27 6.99 -15.64
CA LEU A 103 11.93 5.82 -16.24
C LEU A 103 10.96 4.74 -16.72
N PHE A 104 9.94 4.44 -15.92
CA PHE A 104 8.92 3.43 -16.18
C PHE A 104 7.60 4.00 -16.72
N GLN A 105 7.57 5.30 -17.07
CA GLN A 105 6.36 6.01 -17.53
C GLN A 105 5.12 5.68 -16.70
N ILE A 106 5.17 6.05 -15.42
CA ILE A 106 4.08 5.80 -14.48
C ILE A 106 3.14 7.01 -14.48
N LEU A 107 1.83 6.79 -14.61
CA LEU A 107 0.81 7.84 -14.48
C LEU A 107 0.87 8.47 -13.08
N GLY A 108 1.01 9.78 -13.00
CA GLY A 108 1.25 10.47 -11.71
C GLY A 108 2.59 10.11 -11.07
N GLY A 109 3.54 9.61 -11.86
CA GLY A 109 4.88 9.22 -11.43
C GLY A 109 5.81 10.40 -11.11
N SER A 110 7.04 10.08 -10.75
CA SER A 110 8.06 11.08 -10.40
C SER A 110 9.19 11.13 -11.42
N VAL A 111 9.79 12.31 -11.59
CA VAL A 111 11.06 12.48 -12.31
C VAL A 111 12.27 12.08 -11.47
N ASP A 112 12.08 11.87 -10.16
CA ASP A 112 13.08 11.23 -9.32
C ASP A 112 13.20 9.75 -9.74
N PRO A 113 14.35 9.32 -10.30
CA PRO A 113 14.56 7.95 -10.74
C PRO A 113 14.44 6.92 -9.61
N VAL A 114 14.86 7.26 -8.38
CA VAL A 114 14.80 6.34 -7.23
C VAL A 114 13.36 6.17 -6.75
N ALA A 115 12.57 7.24 -6.73
CA ALA A 115 11.13 7.17 -6.46
C ALA A 115 10.36 6.47 -7.57
N ASN A 116 10.70 6.72 -8.84
CA ASN A 116 10.06 6.12 -10.00
C ASN A 116 10.26 4.61 -10.04
N VAL A 117 11.50 4.13 -9.87
CA VAL A 117 11.82 2.70 -9.82
C VAL A 117 11.19 2.03 -8.59
N ALA A 118 11.17 2.70 -7.44
CA ALA A 118 10.48 2.17 -6.25
C ALA A 118 8.99 1.95 -6.51
N ARG A 119 8.33 2.92 -7.15
CA ARG A 119 6.91 2.80 -7.51
C ARG A 119 6.69 1.70 -8.54
N ALA A 120 7.58 1.57 -9.53
CA ALA A 120 7.53 0.48 -10.49
C ALA A 120 7.61 -0.89 -9.79
N TYR A 121 8.50 -1.03 -8.81
CA TYR A 121 8.64 -2.28 -8.07
C TYR A 121 7.40 -2.61 -7.23
N GLU A 122 6.74 -1.63 -6.63
CA GLU A 122 5.44 -1.84 -5.95
C GLU A 122 4.36 -2.37 -6.91
N MET A 123 4.29 -1.81 -8.12
CA MET A 123 3.34 -2.25 -9.14
C MET A 123 3.67 -3.65 -9.64
N TYR A 124 4.96 -3.96 -9.83
CA TYR A 124 5.45 -5.30 -10.16
C TYR A 124 5.10 -6.32 -9.08
N HIS A 125 5.34 -6.01 -7.80
CA HIS A 125 5.00 -6.93 -6.71
C HIS A 125 3.49 -7.23 -6.66
N ALA A 126 2.65 -6.26 -7.01
CA ALA A 126 1.20 -6.45 -7.01
C ALA A 126 0.67 -7.22 -8.24
N ARG A 127 1.31 -7.10 -9.41
CA ARG A 127 0.70 -7.51 -10.70
C ARG A 127 1.69 -8.15 -11.70
N GLY A 128 2.93 -8.40 -11.30
CA GLY A 128 4.02 -8.76 -12.21
C GLY A 128 4.25 -7.68 -13.27
N TRP A 129 4.67 -8.10 -14.47
CA TRP A 129 4.93 -7.19 -15.60
C TRP A 129 3.67 -6.68 -16.32
N GLN A 130 2.47 -7.04 -15.86
CA GLN A 130 1.20 -6.73 -16.52
C GLN A 130 1.00 -5.24 -16.88
N PRO A 131 1.43 -4.26 -16.05
CA PRO A 131 1.34 -2.84 -16.39
C PRO A 131 2.17 -2.39 -17.61
N TRP A 132 3.18 -3.18 -18.03
CA TRP A 132 4.12 -2.87 -19.11
C TRP A 132 4.05 -3.89 -20.26
N THR A 133 2.88 -4.50 -20.47
CA THR A 133 2.64 -5.47 -21.55
C THR A 133 2.81 -4.88 -22.94
N THR A 134 2.60 -3.58 -23.12
CA THR A 134 2.87 -2.90 -24.40
C THR A 134 4.36 -2.79 -24.68
N SER A 135 5.17 -2.66 -23.64
CA SER A 135 6.62 -2.47 -23.75
C SER A 135 7.31 -3.72 -24.32
N SER A 136 6.74 -4.92 -24.14
CA SER A 136 7.32 -6.15 -24.73
C SER A 136 7.40 -6.14 -26.25
N SER A 137 6.59 -5.33 -26.94
CA SER A 137 6.66 -5.18 -28.40
C SER A 137 7.86 -4.34 -28.89
N CYS A 138 8.54 -3.62 -28.00
CA CYS A 138 9.67 -2.75 -28.34
C CYS A 138 11.04 -3.46 -28.32
N TRP A 139 11.11 -4.70 -27.83
CA TRP A 139 12.33 -5.53 -27.85
C TRP A 139 12.10 -6.98 -28.33
N ALA A 140 10.94 -7.23 -28.94
CA ALA A 140 10.63 -8.49 -29.61
C ALA A 140 11.35 -8.59 -30.96
#